data_AF-A0AAN8VFT6-F1
#
_entry.id   AF-A0AAN8VFT6-F1
#
_cell.length_a   1.000
_cell.length_b   1.000
_cell.length_c   1.000
_cell.angle_alpha   90.00
_cell.angle_beta   90.00
_cell.angle_gamma   90.00
#
_symmetry.space_group_name_H-M   'P 1'
#
loop_
_entity.id
_entity.type
_entity.pdbx_description
1 polymer ?
#
loop_
_entity_poly.entity_id
_entity_poly.type
_entity_poly.pdbx_seq_one_letter_code
_entity_poly.pdbx_strand_id
1 'polypeptide(L)'
;MVMMETPPKKVQSKEDVINFYVKTLEQVLGSEKDAQMCIYHASCDTHFGFCYDIGENMSKELASLPGVLSVRGDPDFNSVKKDYIVLQAFNWVICCI
;
A
#
# COMPACT_ATOMS: atom_id res chain seq x y z
N MET A 1 6.31 -4.95 -1.12
CA MET A 1 5.39 -4.73 0.00
C MET A 1 5.97 -3.78 1.04
N VAL A 2 5.19 -2.78 1.43
CA VAL A 2 5.44 -1.86 2.53
C VAL A 2 4.57 -2.29 3.71
N MET A 3 5.20 -2.55 4.85
CA MET A 3 4.50 -2.80 6.11
C MET A 3 4.41 -1.50 6.90
N MET A 4 3.20 -1.20 7.38
CA MET A 4 2.90 -0.01 8.14
C MET A 4 2.57 -0.38 9.58
N GLU A 5 2.83 0.55 10.49
CA GLU A 5 2.26 0.51 11.84
C GLU A 5 0.74 0.53 11.75
N THR A 6 0.08 0.03 12.80
CA THR A 6 -1.37 0.11 12.92
C THR A 6 -1.81 1.57 12.78
N PRO A 7 -2.70 1.89 11.83
CA PRO A 7 -3.13 3.25 11.63
C PRO A 7 -3.75 3.82 12.92
N PRO A 8 -3.64 5.15 13.15
CA PRO A 8 -4.15 5.77 14.36
C PRO A 8 -5.63 5.41 14.58
N LYS A 9 -6.08 5.25 15.83
CA LYS A 9 -7.47 4.86 16.20
C LYS A 9 -8.59 5.67 15.54
N LYS A 10 -8.29 6.82 14.93
CA LYS A 10 -9.23 7.63 14.15
C LYS A 10 -9.59 7.01 12.78
N VAL A 11 -8.74 6.11 12.27
CA VAL A 11 -8.96 5.35 11.04
C VAL A 11 -9.86 4.17 11.40
N GLN A 12 -11.14 4.26 11.04
CA GLN A 12 -12.16 3.29 11.45
C GLN A 12 -12.66 2.42 10.29
N SER A 13 -12.42 2.82 9.05
CA SER A 13 -12.84 2.09 7.86
C SER A 13 -11.66 1.63 7.01
N LYS A 14 -11.87 0.60 6.19
CA LYS A 14 -10.86 0.15 5.19
C LYS A 14 -10.52 1.26 4.20
N GLU A 15 -11.50 2.11 3.86
CA GLU A 15 -11.30 3.26 3.00
C GLU A 15 -10.34 4.29 3.63
N ASP A 16 -10.48 4.57 4.92
CA ASP A 16 -9.56 5.46 5.63
C ASP A 16 -8.13 4.90 5.65
N VAL A 17 -7.99 3.57 5.77
CA VAL A 17 -6.69 2.89 5.72
C VAL A 17 -6.07 3.02 4.32
N ILE A 18 -6.85 2.78 3.26
CA ILE A 18 -6.39 2.92 1.88
C ILE A 18 -6.01 4.38 1.60
N ASN A 19 -6.83 5.34 2.01
CA ASN A 19 -6.53 6.76 1.88
C ASN A 19 -5.25 7.15 2.62
N PHE A 20 -5.01 6.57 3.81
CA PHE A 20 -3.76 6.76 4.53
C PHE A 20 -2.55 6.27 3.71
N TYR A 21 -2.63 5.09 3.08
CA TYR A 21 -1.56 4.58 2.21
C TYR A 21 -1.31 5.44 0.98
N VAL A 22 -2.39 5.92 0.34
CA VAL A 22 -2.30 6.86 -0.78
C VAL A 22 -1.59 8.14 -0.33
N LYS A 23 -1.94 8.70 0.83
CA LYS A 23 -1.28 9.90 1.36
C LYS A 23 0.19 9.66 1.71
N THR A 24 0.55 8.46 2.19
CA THR A 24 1.96 8.09 2.41
C THR A 24 2.74 8.07 1.10
N LEU A 25 2.19 7.47 0.04
CA LEU A 25 2.84 7.45 -1.27
C LEU A 25 2.88 8.82 -1.94
N GLU A 26 1.84 9.64 -1.77
CA GLU A 26 1.81 11.01 -2.27
C GLU A 26 2.96 11.86 -1.72
N GLN A 27 3.39 11.64 -0.47
CA GLN A 27 4.55 12.36 0.09
C GLN A 27 5.85 12.09 -0.68
N VAL A 28 5.98 10.91 -1.28
CA VAL A 28 7.17 10.49 -2.03
C VAL A 28 7.02 10.82 -3.52
N LEU A 29 5.82 10.65 -4.07
CA LEU A 29 5.54 10.83 -5.49
C LEU A 29 5.17 12.28 -5.87
N GLY A 30 4.74 13.09 -4.89
CA GLY A 30 4.24 14.45 -5.09
C GLY A 30 2.89 14.52 -5.82
N SER A 31 2.22 13.38 -6.04
CA SER A 31 0.99 13.29 -6.83
C SER A 31 0.07 12.22 -6.25
N GLU A 32 -1.11 12.65 -5.78
CA GLU A 32 -2.14 11.75 -5.26
C GLU A 32 -2.63 10.76 -6.33
N LYS A 33 -2.76 11.23 -7.58
CA LYS A 33 -3.23 10.39 -8.69
C LYS A 33 -2.22 9.28 -9.00
N ASP A 34 -0.94 9.59 -9.00
CA ASP A 34 0.11 8.58 -9.24
C ASP A 34 0.20 7.63 -8.06
N ALA A 35 0.08 8.12 -6.82
CA ALA A 35 0.00 7.27 -5.64
C ALA A 35 -1.16 6.27 -5.71
N GLN A 36 -2.35 6.71 -6.13
CA GLN A 36 -3.50 5.82 -6.32
C GLN A 36 -3.26 4.77 -7.41
N MET A 37 -2.67 5.16 -8.54
CA MET A 37 -2.41 4.23 -9.65
C MET A 37 -1.29 3.23 -9.34
N CYS A 38 -0.37 3.57 -8.44
CA CYS A 38 0.75 2.71 -8.09
C CYS A 38 0.37 1.61 -7.10
N ILE A 39 -0.62 1.81 -6.24
CA ILE A 39 -1.07 0.78 -5.29
C ILE A 39 -1.91 -0.26 -6.03
N TYR A 40 -1.45 -1.50 -6.08
CA TYR A 40 -2.21 -2.62 -6.65
C TYR A 40 -2.77 -3.58 -5.61
N HIS A 41 -2.26 -3.54 -4.38
CA HIS A 41 -2.69 -4.40 -3.28
C HIS A 41 -2.59 -3.67 -1.94
N ALA A 42 -3.61 -3.83 -1.10
CA ALA A 42 -3.61 -3.34 0.27
C ALA A 42 -4.13 -4.42 1.22
N SER A 43 -3.53 -4.51 2.40
CA SER A 43 -4.01 -5.33 3.50
C SER A 43 -4.38 -4.40 4.66
N CYS A 44 -5.63 -4.53 5.11
CA CYS A 44 -6.23 -3.62 6.10
C CYS A 44 -6.82 -4.34 7.32
N ASP A 45 -6.74 -5.68 7.37
CA ASP A 45 -7.43 -6.50 8.37
C ASP A 45 -6.47 -7.11 9.41
N THR A 46 -5.52 -7.95 8.98
CA THR A 46 -4.60 -8.66 9.89
C THR A 46 -3.20 -8.08 9.91
N HIS A 47 -2.74 -7.56 8.78
CA HIS A 47 -1.44 -6.92 8.63
C HIS A 47 -1.66 -5.61 7.88
N PHE A 48 -1.18 -4.50 8.42
CA PHE A 48 -1.32 -3.21 7.76
C PHE A 48 -0.17 -3.01 6.78
N GLY A 49 -0.49 -2.89 5.50
CA GLY A 49 0.51 -2.70 4.47
C GLY A 49 -0.06 -2.66 3.07
N PHE A 50 0.78 -2.29 2.12
CA PHE A 50 0.40 -2.21 0.71
C PHE A 50 1.55 -2.59 -0.21
N CYS A 51 1.21 -3.00 -1.42
CA CYS A 51 2.16 -3.18 -2.50
C CYS A 51 1.96 -2.08 -3.55
N TYR A 52 3.08 -1.59 -4.06
CA TYR A 52 3.11 -0.53 -5.05
C TYR A 52 4.03 -0.93 -6.22
N ASP A 53 3.72 -0.46 -7.42
CA ASP A 53 4.52 -0.67 -8.61
C ASP A 53 5.19 0.65 -9.02
N ILE A 54 6.38 0.91 -8.46
CA ILE A 54 7.24 2.02 -8.85
C ILE A 54 8.70 1.65 -8.55
N GLY A 55 9.64 2.25 -9.31
CA GLY A 55 11.07 1.93 -9.27
C GLY A 55 11.73 1.97 -7.88
N GLU A 56 12.81 1.22 -7.74
CA GLU A 56 13.49 0.92 -6.47
C GLU A 56 13.96 2.17 -5.70
N ASN A 57 14.20 3.30 -6.38
CA ASN A 57 14.62 4.55 -5.73
C ASN A 57 13.63 5.06 -4.67
N MET A 58 12.33 4.80 -4.83
CA MET A 58 11.30 5.30 -3.92
C MET A 58 11.15 4.44 -2.66
N SER A 59 11.67 3.21 -2.69
CA SER A 59 11.63 2.30 -1.54
C SER A 59 12.42 2.83 -0.34
N LYS A 60 13.56 3.49 -0.60
CA LYS A 60 14.43 4.07 0.44
C LYS A 60 13.77 5.26 1.12
N GLU A 61 13.08 6.09 0.35
CA GLU A 61 12.39 7.27 0.87
C GLU A 61 11.18 6.86 1.69
N LEU A 62 10.38 5.90 1.21
CA LEU A 62 9.31 5.28 1.98
C LEU A 62 9.82 4.69 3.30
N ALA A 63 10.94 3.98 3.30
CA ALA A 63 11.52 3.41 4.52
C ALA A 63 11.94 4.46 5.56
N SER A 64 12.09 5.73 5.15
CA SER A 64 12.42 6.84 6.06
C SER A 64 11.18 7.53 6.65
N LEU A 65 9.98 7.21 6.17
CA LEU A 65 8.75 7.82 6.66
C LEU A 65 8.32 7.26 8.03
N PRO A 66 7.80 8.13 8.92
CA PRO A 66 7.26 7.68 10.20
C PRO A 66 6.05 6.77 9.99
N GLY A 67 6.00 5.67 10.74
CA GLY A 67 4.94 4.66 10.63
C GLY A 67 5.20 3.58 9.59
N VAL A 68 6.31 3.65 8.83
CA VAL A 68 6.76 2.55 7.96
C VAL A 68 7.62 1.59 8.78
N LEU A 69 7.18 0.34 8.93
CA LEU A 69 7.90 -0.69 9.67
C LEU A 69 8.99 -1.36 8.84
N SER A 70 8.69 -1.65 7.57
CA SER A 70 9.67 -2.22 6.65
C SER A 70 9.22 -2.08 5.19
N VAL A 71 10.19 -1.99 4.28
CA VAL A 71 9.97 -2.07 2.84
C VAL A 71 10.70 -3.30 2.32
N ARG A 72 9.97 -4.20 1.65
CA ARG A 72 10.51 -5.43 1.05
C ARG A 72 10.06 -5.54 -0.40
N GLY A 73 10.90 -6.12 -1.25
CA GLY A 73 10.48 -6.51 -2.60
C GLY A 73 9.29 -7.47 -2.53
N ASP A 74 8.34 -7.34 -3.46
CA ASP A 74 7.25 -8.30 -3.55
C ASP A 74 7.75 -9.56 -4.27
N PRO A 75 7.82 -10.72 -3.60
CA PRO A 75 8.30 -11.96 -4.22
C PRO A 75 7.35 -12.49 -5.30
N ASP A 76 6.08 -12.11 -5.27
CA ASP A 76 5.03 -12.54 -6.20
C ASP A 76 4.80 -11.53 -7.34
N PHE A 77 5.62 -10.47 -7.41
CA PHE A 77 5.51 -9.44 -8.44
C PHE A 77 5.49 -10.02 -9.87
N ASN A 78 6.39 -10.97 -10.13
CA ASN A 78 6.53 -11.69 -11.41
C ASN A 78 5.76 -13.01 -11.46
N SER A 79 4.98 -13.35 -10.43
CA SER A 79 4.18 -14.57 -10.45
C SER A 79 3.10 -14.47 -11.54
N VAL A 80 3.02 -15.50 -12.38
CA VAL A 80 1.93 -15.67 -13.37
C VAL A 80 0.59 -15.90 -12.68
N LYS A 81 0.62 -16.44 -11.45
CA LYS A 81 -0.54 -16.74 -10.63
C LYS A 81 -0.54 -15.83 -9.41
N LYS A 82 -1.20 -14.70 -9.56
CA LYS A 82 -1.39 -13.70 -8.52
C LYS A 82 -2.62 -14.12 -7.70
N ASP A 83 -2.43 -14.86 -6.62
CA ASP A 83 -3.50 -15.27 -5.69
C ASP A 83 -3.96 -14.08 -4.81
N TYR A 84 -4.15 -12.90 -5.42
CA TYR A 84 -4.82 -11.77 -4.77
C TYR A 84 -6.31 -12.12 -4.75
N ILE A 85 -6.80 -12.53 -3.58
CA ILE A 85 -8.19 -12.91 -3.39
C ILE A 85 -9.06 -11.68 -3.72
N VAL A 86 -9.83 -11.78 -4.81
CA VAL A 86 -10.60 -10.69 -5.40
C VAL A 86 -11.82 -10.40 -4.54
N LEU A 87 -11.76 -9.39 -3.65
CA LEU A 87 -12.96 -8.82 -3.03
C LEU A 87 -12.87 -7.29 -2.94
N GLN A 88 -13.83 -6.65 -3.62
CA GLN A 88 -14.18 -5.21 -3.57
C GLN A 88 -13.05 -4.24 -4.00
N ALA A 89 -12.99 -3.95 -5.30
CA ALA A 89 -12.15 -2.90 -5.85
C ALA A 89 -12.76 -1.53 -5.55
N PHE A 90 -12.16 -0.79 -4.62
CA PHE A 90 -12.30 0.67 -4.60
C PHE A 90 -11.22 1.23 -5.52
N ASN A 91 -11.64 1.79 -6.67
CA ASN A 91 -10.75 2.53 -7.56
C ASN A 91 -9.47 1.76 -7.99
N TRP A 92 -9.60 0.47 -8.32
CA TRP A 92 -8.55 -0.48 -8.77
C TRP A 92 -7.63 -1.07 -7.68
N VAL A 93 -7.74 -0.64 -6.42
CA VAL A 93 -6.97 -1.21 -5.30
C VAL A 93 -7.64 -2.49 -4.81
N ILE A 94 -6.93 -3.62 -4.83
CA ILE A 94 -7.41 -4.89 -4.26
C ILE A 94 -7.13 -4.89 -2.76
N CYS A 95 -8.18 -4.87 -1.95
CA CYS A 95 -8.08 -4.98 -0.49
C CYS A 95 -8.34 -6.43 -0.07
N CYS A 96 -7.31 -7.14 0.43
CA CYS A 96 -7.51 -8.50 0.95
C CYS A 96 -8.18 -8.43 2.34
N ILE A 97 -9.37 -9.03 2.42
CA ILE A 97 -10.17 -9.28 3.63
C ILE A 97 -9.62 -10.48 4.39
#